data_AF-A0A9P0KXD8-F1
#
_entry.id   AF-A0A9P0KXD8-F1
#
_cell.length_a   1.000
_cell.length_b   1.000
_cell.length_c   1.000
_cell.angle_alpha   90.00
_cell.angle_beta   90.00
_cell.angle_gamma   90.00
#
_symmetry.space_group_name_H-M   'P 1'
#
loop_
_entity.id
_entity.type
_entity.pdbx_description
1 polymer ?
#
loop_
_entity_poly.entity_id
_entity_poly.type
_entity_poly.pdbx_seq_one_letter_code
_entity_poly.pdbx_strand_id
1 'polypeptide(L)'
;MASALEQFVNTVRTLSSHGNFRELCEYLSKSSEVLVKNTQHLDNVLETLDIQQHSLGILTVLCAKFSAPATTGNNAQDNRFTQTQEFILNCNGEHIRLAPDTFAELCHLLTNYLVEQKQPLKGICILEKAISKLRLFDSQLTSIHADLCQLCVVAKCFKPALKLIDIDITGICQEVSYI
;
A
#
# COMPACT_ATOMS: atom_id res chain seq x y z
N MET A 1 -8.56 -25.19 -3.31
CA MET A 1 -8.58 -23.71 -3.16
C MET A 1 -7.57 -23.20 -2.13
N ALA A 2 -7.26 -23.92 -1.04
CA ALA A 2 -6.15 -23.58 -0.12
C ALA A 2 -4.74 -23.63 -0.77
N SER A 3 -4.52 -24.58 -1.68
CA SER A 3 -3.21 -24.79 -2.31
C SER A 3 -2.65 -23.59 -3.09
N ALA A 4 -3.50 -22.75 -3.69
CA ALA A 4 -3.02 -21.59 -4.46
C ALA A 4 -2.47 -20.47 -3.57
N LEU A 5 -3.09 -20.24 -2.40
CA LEU A 5 -2.61 -19.26 -1.42
C LEU A 5 -1.35 -19.76 -0.70
N GLU A 6 -1.29 -21.05 -0.39
CA GLU A 6 -0.09 -21.68 0.18
C GLU A 6 1.08 -21.61 -0.80
N GLN A 7 0.83 -21.86 -2.09
CA GLN A 7 1.83 -21.68 -3.15
C GLN A 7 2.27 -20.22 -3.27
N PHE A 8 1.35 -19.26 -3.19
CA PHE A 8 1.68 -17.84 -3.16
C PHE A 8 2.62 -17.50 -2.00
N VAL A 9 2.26 -17.86 -0.76
CA VAL A 9 3.06 -17.59 0.44
C VAL A 9 4.45 -18.23 0.33
N ASN A 10 4.53 -19.48 -0.10
CA ASN A 10 5.80 -20.19 -0.26
C ASN A 10 6.68 -19.55 -1.34
N THR A 11 6.09 -19.10 -2.45
CA THR A 11 6.81 -18.43 -3.54
C THR A 11 7.33 -17.07 -3.06
N VAL A 12 6.49 -16.27 -2.39
CA VAL A 12 6.89 -14.97 -1.82
C VAL A 12 8.04 -15.13 -0.84
N ARG A 13 7.96 -16.11 0.08
CA ARG A 13 9.04 -16.39 1.05
C ARG A 13 10.34 -16.82 0.38
N THR A 14 10.22 -17.68 -0.64
CA THR A 14 11.39 -18.18 -1.38
C THR A 14 12.04 -17.05 -2.18
N LEU A 15 11.30 -16.31 -2.98
CA LEU A 15 11.86 -15.23 -3.80
C LEU A 15 12.41 -14.07 -2.94
N SER A 16 11.76 -13.78 -1.81
CA SER A 16 12.26 -12.77 -0.86
C SER A 16 13.57 -13.21 -0.20
N SER A 17 13.72 -14.49 0.15
CA SER A 17 14.97 -15.01 0.72
C SER A 17 16.12 -15.10 -0.29
N HIS A 18 15.80 -15.31 -1.57
CA HIS A 18 16.77 -15.32 -2.66
C HIS A 18 17.12 -13.92 -3.18
N GLY A 19 16.40 -12.87 -2.73
CA GLY A 19 16.62 -11.48 -3.16
C GLY A 19 16.21 -11.20 -4.62
N ASN A 20 15.44 -12.09 -5.26
CA ASN A 20 15.02 -11.92 -6.65
C ASN A 20 13.72 -11.11 -6.73
N PHE A 21 13.83 -9.83 -6.38
CA PHE A 21 12.67 -8.94 -6.25
C PHE A 21 11.99 -8.61 -7.59
N ARG A 22 12.70 -8.70 -8.72
CA ARG A 22 12.13 -8.43 -10.05
C ARG A 22 11.15 -9.52 -10.47
N GLU A 23 11.55 -10.78 -10.36
CA GLU A 23 10.66 -11.93 -10.61
C GLU A 23 9.50 -11.95 -9.61
N LEU A 24 9.75 -11.53 -8.37
CA LEU A 24 8.71 -11.38 -7.36
C LEU A 24 7.65 -10.37 -7.81
N CYS A 25 8.03 -9.17 -8.27
CA CYS A 25 7.05 -8.18 -8.76
C CYS A 25 6.21 -8.73 -9.93
N GLU A 26 6.82 -9.40 -10.91
CA GLU A 26 6.08 -10.00 -12.03
C GLU A 26 5.11 -11.10 -11.58
N TYR A 27 5.53 -11.93 -10.63
CA TYR A 27 4.67 -12.95 -10.04
C TYR A 27 3.51 -12.33 -9.25
N LEU A 28 3.78 -11.29 -8.47
CA LEU A 28 2.80 -10.57 -7.67
C LEU A 28 1.70 -9.97 -8.56
N SER A 29 2.07 -9.30 -9.65
CA SER A 29 1.10 -8.76 -10.62
C SER A 29 0.18 -9.84 -11.20
N LYS A 30 0.70 -11.03 -11.52
CA LYS A 30 -0.09 -12.16 -12.02
C LYS A 30 -0.98 -12.78 -10.94
N SER A 31 -0.50 -12.83 -9.70
CA SER A 31 -1.22 -13.43 -8.57
C SER A 31 -2.33 -12.54 -8.01
N SER A 32 -2.35 -11.24 -8.34
CA SER A 32 -3.35 -10.28 -7.87
C SER A 32 -4.79 -10.75 -8.12
N GLU A 33 -5.07 -11.32 -9.29
CA GLU A 33 -6.42 -11.83 -9.63
C GLU A 33 -6.84 -13.02 -8.74
N VAL A 34 -5.88 -13.88 -8.37
CA VAL A 34 -6.11 -15.02 -7.47
C VAL A 34 -6.39 -14.52 -6.06
N LEU A 35 -5.70 -13.47 -5.61
CA LEU A 35 -5.89 -12.88 -4.28
C LEU A 35 -7.27 -12.24 -4.14
N VAL A 36 -7.73 -11.49 -5.16
CA VAL A 36 -9.07 -10.87 -5.16
C VAL A 36 -10.18 -11.93 -5.07
N LYS A 37 -9.99 -13.11 -5.67
CA LYS A 37 -10.96 -14.23 -5.58
C LYS A 37 -11.00 -14.91 -4.21
N ASN A 38 -9.97 -14.73 -3.38
CA ASN A 38 -9.82 -15.42 -2.10
C ASN A 38 -9.72 -14.46 -0.90
N THR A 39 -10.48 -13.36 -0.91
CA THR A 39 -10.42 -12.29 0.12
C THR A 39 -10.62 -12.80 1.55
N GLN A 40 -11.43 -13.84 1.75
CA GLN A 40 -11.77 -14.39 3.07
C GLN A 40 -10.59 -15.03 3.82
N HIS A 41 -9.51 -15.37 3.13
CA HIS A 41 -8.34 -16.03 3.71
C HIS A 41 -7.11 -15.11 3.77
N LEU A 42 -7.22 -13.87 3.29
CA LEU A 42 -6.09 -12.95 3.21
C LEU A 42 -5.56 -12.55 4.59
N ASP A 43 -6.41 -12.47 5.61
CA ASP A 43 -5.97 -12.16 6.98
C ASP A 43 -5.04 -13.23 7.53
N ASN A 44 -5.36 -14.51 7.31
CA ASN A 44 -4.49 -15.63 7.69
C ASN A 44 -3.16 -15.58 6.93
N VAL A 45 -3.18 -15.18 5.64
CA VAL A 45 -1.97 -15.02 4.84
C VAL A 45 -1.09 -13.91 5.40
N LEU A 46 -1.68 -12.76 5.76
CA LEU A 46 -0.96 -11.62 6.34
C LEU A 46 -0.29 -11.99 7.66
N GLU A 47 -0.94 -12.78 8.53
CA GLU A 47 -0.34 -13.24 9.80
C GLU A 47 0.88 -14.14 9.60
N THR A 48 0.98 -14.82 8.45
CA THR A 48 2.13 -15.68 8.14
C THR A 48 3.30 -14.93 7.50
N LEU A 49 3.10 -13.69 7.06
CA LEU A 49 4.11 -12.91 6.34
C LEU A 49 4.75 -11.87 7.25
N ASP A 50 6.08 -11.86 7.28
CA ASP A 50 6.84 -10.82 7.97
C ASP A 50 6.86 -9.50 7.18
N ILE A 51 6.55 -8.38 7.86
CA ILE A 51 6.42 -7.04 7.24
C ILE A 51 7.73 -6.54 6.64
N GLN A 52 8.87 -6.86 7.23
CA GLN A 52 10.19 -6.36 6.79
C GLN A 52 10.71 -7.18 5.60
N GLN A 53 10.56 -8.50 5.67
CA GLN A 53 11.08 -9.42 4.65
C GLN A 53 10.16 -9.54 3.44
N HIS A 54 8.85 -9.48 3.63
CA HIS A 54 7.86 -9.75 2.56
C HIS A 54 7.00 -8.53 2.24
N SER A 55 7.54 -7.32 2.37
CA SER A 55 6.78 -6.07 2.21
C SER A 55 6.01 -6.01 0.87
N LEU A 56 6.62 -6.49 -0.22
CA LEU A 56 6.01 -6.53 -1.55
C LEU A 56 4.80 -7.49 -1.61
N GLY A 57 4.90 -8.66 -1.00
CA GLY A 57 3.78 -9.61 -0.97
C GLY A 57 2.62 -9.09 -0.14
N ILE A 58 2.91 -8.47 1.01
CA ILE A 58 1.89 -7.84 1.86
C ILE A 58 1.22 -6.68 1.12
N LEU A 59 1.98 -5.88 0.39
CA LEU A 59 1.46 -4.78 -0.43
C LEU A 59 0.39 -5.27 -1.42
N THR A 60 0.70 -6.31 -2.20
CA THR A 60 -0.26 -6.86 -3.18
C THR A 60 -1.50 -7.45 -2.50
N VAL A 61 -1.32 -8.13 -1.37
CA VAL A 61 -2.44 -8.69 -0.59
C VAL A 61 -3.35 -7.56 -0.06
N LEU A 62 -2.78 -6.47 0.45
CA LEU A 62 -3.53 -5.31 0.92
C LEU A 62 -4.28 -4.64 -0.24
N CYS A 63 -3.64 -4.40 -1.39
CA CYS A 63 -4.32 -3.87 -2.58
C CYS A 63 -5.52 -4.73 -2.97
N ALA A 64 -5.35 -6.05 -3.08
CA ALA A 64 -6.44 -6.97 -3.38
C ALA A 64 -7.58 -6.92 -2.35
N LYS A 65 -7.26 -6.68 -1.07
CA LYS A 65 -8.24 -6.53 0.00
C LYS A 65 -9.05 -5.23 -0.13
N PHE A 66 -8.45 -4.14 -0.62
CA PHE A 66 -9.17 -2.89 -0.92
C PHE A 66 -9.96 -2.94 -2.22
N SER A 67 -9.47 -3.64 -3.25
CA SER A 67 -10.18 -3.82 -4.52
C SER A 67 -11.44 -4.69 -4.39
N ALA A 68 -11.48 -5.57 -3.38
CA ALA A 68 -12.68 -6.36 -3.10
C ALA A 68 -13.78 -5.47 -2.49
N PRO A 69 -15.03 -5.52 -3.01
CA PRO A 69 -16.12 -4.76 -2.45
C PRO A 69 -16.23 -5.05 -0.95
N ALA A 70 -16.32 -3.99 -0.13
CA ALA A 70 -16.60 -4.14 1.29
C ALA A 70 -17.81 -5.06 1.42
N THR A 71 -17.61 -6.24 1.99
CA THR A 71 -18.66 -7.25 2.05
C THR A 71 -19.71 -6.70 3.00
N THR A 72 -20.78 -6.13 2.42
CA THR A 72 -21.97 -5.65 3.13
C THR A 72 -22.66 -6.86 3.74
N GLY A 73 -22.13 -7.35 4.86
CA GLY A 73 -22.55 -8.62 5.43
C GLY A 73 -21.66 -9.03 6.58
N ASN A 74 -22.07 -8.59 7.78
CA ASN A 74 -21.71 -9.14 9.08
C ASN A 74 -20.32 -8.79 9.61
N ASN A 75 -20.28 -7.88 10.60
CA ASN A 75 -19.55 -7.97 11.87
C ASN A 75 -18.05 -8.39 11.88
N ALA A 76 -17.36 -8.45 10.75
CA ALA A 76 -15.90 -8.45 10.73
C ALA A 76 -15.47 -7.00 10.91
N GLN A 77 -14.84 -6.67 12.04
CA GLN A 77 -14.15 -5.38 12.16
C GLN A 77 -13.27 -5.21 10.93
N ASP A 78 -13.54 -4.17 10.15
CA ASP A 78 -12.82 -3.91 8.91
C ASP A 78 -11.40 -3.45 9.25
N ASN A 79 -10.53 -4.43 9.50
CA ASN A 79 -9.16 -4.22 9.95
C ASN A 79 -8.22 -3.77 8.81
N ARG A 80 -8.77 -3.55 7.60
CA ARG A 80 -8.03 -3.04 6.42
C ARG A 80 -7.24 -1.79 6.78
N PHE A 81 -7.86 -0.84 7.48
CA PHE A 81 -7.19 0.39 7.90
C PHE A 81 -6.02 0.11 8.86
N THR A 82 -6.26 -0.65 9.94
CA THR A 82 -5.24 -0.94 10.96
C THR A 82 -4.05 -1.69 10.37
N GLN A 83 -4.30 -2.70 9.54
CA GLN A 83 -3.25 -3.46 8.85
C GLN A 83 -2.45 -2.60 7.88
N THR A 84 -3.13 -1.71 7.13
CA THR A 84 -2.45 -0.80 6.21
C THR A 84 -1.61 0.23 6.94
N GLN A 85 -2.11 0.73 8.07
CA GLN A 85 -1.37 1.63 8.95
C GLN A 85 -0.09 0.95 9.48
N GLU A 86 -0.21 -0.25 10.05
CA GLU A 86 0.93 -1.01 10.55
C GLU A 86 1.94 -1.33 9.44
N PHE A 87 1.45 -1.66 8.24
CA PHE A 87 2.28 -1.87 7.07
C PHE A 87 3.05 -0.62 6.68
N ILE A 88 2.40 0.53 6.46
CA ILE A 88 3.07 1.77 6.03
C ILE A 88 4.09 2.26 7.06
N LEU A 89 3.82 2.05 8.36
CA LEU A 89 4.75 2.42 9.43
C LEU A 89 5.99 1.54 9.46
N ASN A 90 5.83 0.22 9.29
CA ASN A 90 6.88 -0.78 9.52
C ASN A 90 7.52 -1.36 8.24
N CYS A 91 6.99 -1.06 7.06
CA CYS A 91 7.48 -1.61 5.79
C CYS A 91 8.92 -1.18 5.48
N ASN A 92 9.62 -2.03 4.73
CA ASN A 92 10.96 -1.73 4.23
C ASN A 92 10.84 -0.79 3.01
N GLY A 93 11.37 0.43 3.15
CA GLY A 93 11.35 1.43 2.08
C GLY A 93 12.15 1.03 0.83
N GLU A 94 13.16 0.16 0.96
CA GLU A 94 13.90 -0.35 -0.21
C GLU A 94 13.02 -1.25 -1.08
N HIS A 95 12.23 -2.13 -0.45
CA HIS A 95 11.28 -2.98 -1.15
C HIS A 95 10.17 -2.14 -1.81
N ILE A 96 9.64 -1.13 -1.10
CA ILE A 96 8.61 -0.25 -1.66
C ILE A 96 9.11 0.49 -2.90
N ARG A 97 10.38 0.91 -2.93
CA ARG A 97 10.98 1.57 -4.10
C ARG A 97 11.13 0.66 -5.33
N LEU A 98 10.98 -0.66 -5.18
CA LEU A 98 10.97 -1.61 -6.29
C LEU A 98 9.58 -1.77 -6.94
N ALA A 99 8.51 -1.38 -6.25
CA ALA A 99 7.14 -1.37 -6.75
C ALA A 99 6.42 -0.06 -6.35
N PRO A 100 6.92 1.10 -6.83
CA PRO A 100 6.37 2.40 -6.46
C PRO A 100 4.93 2.58 -6.96
N ASP A 101 4.60 1.97 -8.10
CA ASP A 101 3.26 1.92 -8.72
C ASP A 101 2.21 1.32 -7.77
N THR A 102 2.47 0.10 -7.30
CA THR A 102 1.56 -0.67 -6.46
C THR A 102 1.41 -0.02 -5.08
N PHE A 103 2.47 0.62 -4.59
CA PHE A 103 2.43 1.35 -3.33
C PHE A 103 1.65 2.66 -3.42
N ALA A 104 1.79 3.41 -4.52
CA ALA A 104 0.94 4.55 -4.80
C ALA A 104 -0.54 4.12 -4.92
N GLU A 105 -0.82 3.02 -5.63
CA GLU A 105 -2.17 2.45 -5.75
C GLU A 105 -2.80 2.14 -4.38
N LEU A 106 -2.05 1.50 -3.47
CA LEU A 106 -2.53 1.25 -2.10
C LEU A 106 -2.88 2.56 -1.37
N CYS A 107 -2.07 3.61 -1.54
CA CYS A 107 -2.31 4.91 -0.92
C CYS A 107 -3.56 5.60 -1.50
N HIS A 108 -3.77 5.51 -2.82
CA HIS A 108 -4.99 6.01 -3.47
C HIS A 108 -6.24 5.26 -2.96
N LEU A 109 -6.17 3.93 -2.87
CA LEU A 109 -7.26 3.10 -2.35
C LEU A 109 -7.58 3.42 -0.88
N LEU A 110 -6.55 3.57 -0.03
CA LEU A 110 -6.70 3.97 1.36
C LEU A 110 -7.35 5.36 1.48
N THR A 111 -6.95 6.30 0.63
CA THR A 111 -7.48 7.67 0.60
C THR A 111 -8.96 7.67 0.28
N ASN A 112 -9.36 6.99 -0.80
CA ASN A 112 -10.76 6.85 -1.19
C ASN A 112 -11.59 6.21 -0.07
N TYR A 113 -11.09 5.12 0.53
CA TYR A 113 -11.73 4.46 1.66
C TYR A 113 -11.95 5.41 2.84
N LEU A 114 -10.95 6.20 3.23
CA LEU A 114 -11.06 7.14 4.36
C LEU A 114 -12.02 8.30 4.09
N VAL A 115 -12.09 8.75 2.84
CA VAL A 115 -13.05 9.77 2.41
C VAL A 115 -14.48 9.21 2.49
N GLU A 116 -14.72 7.99 2.00
CA GLU A 116 -16.02 7.31 2.08
C GLU A 116 -16.46 7.07 3.54
N GLN A 117 -15.53 6.65 4.40
CA GLN A 117 -15.77 6.44 5.83
C GLN A 117 -15.88 7.75 6.64
N LYS A 118 -15.71 8.91 6.00
CA LYS A 118 -15.71 10.24 6.64
C LYS A 118 -14.68 10.39 7.77
N GLN A 119 -13.55 9.69 7.67
CA GLN A 119 -12.45 9.75 8.65
C GLN A 119 -11.10 10.17 8.02
N PRO A 120 -11.05 11.26 7.22
CA PRO A 120 -9.84 11.65 6.47
C PRO A 120 -8.66 12.02 7.37
N LEU A 121 -8.91 12.54 8.58
CA LEU A 121 -7.86 12.92 9.55
C LEU A 121 -6.92 11.77 9.91
N LYS A 122 -7.42 10.53 9.94
CA LYS A 122 -6.61 9.36 10.29
C LYS A 122 -5.55 9.04 9.24
N GLY A 123 -5.81 9.37 7.97
CA GLY A 123 -4.92 9.08 6.85
C GLY A 123 -3.77 10.06 6.70
N ILE A 124 -3.89 11.28 7.21
CA ILE A 124 -2.91 12.35 6.97
C ILE A 124 -1.50 11.93 7.43
N CYS A 125 -1.33 11.54 8.69
CA CYS A 125 -0.03 11.13 9.22
C CYS A 125 0.52 9.88 8.51
N ILE A 126 -0.38 9.00 8.06
CA ILE A 126 -0.02 7.76 7.36
C ILE A 126 0.53 8.08 5.98
N LEU A 127 -0.14 8.93 5.22
CA LEU A 127 0.30 9.35 3.89
C LEU A 127 1.57 10.20 3.94
N GLU A 128 1.75 11.06 4.96
CA GLU A 128 3.04 11.74 5.19
C GLU A 128 4.18 10.73 5.34
N LYS A 129 3.94 9.63 6.07
CA LYS A 129 4.93 8.56 6.21
C LYS A 129 5.14 7.81 4.90
N ALA A 130 4.08 7.51 4.16
CA ALA A 130 4.16 6.85 2.86
C ALA A 130 5.01 7.67 1.86
N ILE A 131 4.77 8.99 1.77
CA ILE A 131 5.57 9.92 0.97
C ILE A 131 7.04 9.85 1.37
N SER A 132 7.35 9.87 2.68
CA SER A 132 8.73 9.79 3.17
C SER A 132 9.45 8.49 2.82
N LYS A 133 8.72 7.39 2.63
CA LYS A 133 9.26 6.07 2.26
C LYS A 133 9.52 5.98 0.76
N LEU A 134 8.66 6.60 -0.04
CA LEU A 134 8.72 6.54 -1.49
C LEU A 134 9.72 7.54 -2.08
N ARG A 135 9.80 8.75 -1.52
CA ARG A 135 10.70 9.79 -2.01
C ARG A 135 12.17 9.44 -1.77
N LEU A 136 13.04 9.81 -2.71
CA LEU A 136 14.50 9.73 -2.58
C LEU A 136 15.09 10.99 -1.97
N PHE A 137 14.47 12.15 -2.21
CA PHE A 137 14.86 13.45 -1.71
C PHE A 137 13.63 14.33 -1.47
N ASP A 138 13.78 15.38 -0.67
CA ASP A 138 12.66 16.16 -0.14
C ASP A 138 11.89 16.97 -1.19
N SER A 139 12.56 17.40 -2.26
CA SER A 139 11.97 18.12 -3.39
C SER A 139 11.39 17.20 -4.49
N GLN A 140 11.17 15.92 -4.19
CA GLN A 140 10.60 14.97 -5.15
C GLN A 140 9.08 14.85 -4.98
N LEU A 141 8.33 15.13 -6.05
CA LEU A 141 6.89 14.99 -6.10
C LEU A 141 6.48 13.56 -6.41
N THR A 142 5.63 12.98 -5.57
CA THR A 142 4.98 11.66 -5.73
C THR A 142 3.49 11.85 -5.96
N SER A 143 2.78 10.90 -6.57
CA SER A 143 1.32 10.97 -6.73
C SER A 143 0.59 11.06 -5.38
N ILE A 144 1.15 10.43 -4.33
CA ILE A 144 0.61 10.42 -2.96
C ILE A 144 0.51 11.84 -2.36
N HIS A 145 1.27 12.82 -2.86
CA HIS A 145 1.11 14.22 -2.44
C HIS A 145 -0.29 14.76 -2.76
N ALA A 146 -0.87 14.36 -3.90
CA ALA A 146 -2.22 14.77 -4.28
C ALA A 146 -3.26 14.19 -3.32
N ASP A 147 -3.12 12.93 -2.94
CA ASP A 147 -3.99 12.27 -1.95
C ASP A 147 -3.94 12.95 -0.59
N LEU A 148 -2.74 13.28 -0.11
CA LEU A 148 -2.58 13.97 1.16
C LEU A 148 -3.27 15.35 1.13
N CYS A 149 -3.08 16.10 0.04
CA CYS A 149 -3.78 17.36 -0.17
C CYS A 149 -5.30 17.17 -0.16
N GLN A 150 -5.82 16.15 -0.84
CA GLN A 150 -7.23 15.81 -0.83
C GLN A 150 -7.74 15.54 0.60
N LEU A 151 -7.04 14.70 1.38
CA LEU A 151 -7.43 14.43 2.77
C LEU A 151 -7.41 15.69 3.63
N CYS A 152 -6.39 16.55 3.47
CA CYS A 152 -6.27 17.81 4.20
C CYS A 152 -7.43 18.77 3.89
N VAL A 153 -7.83 18.87 2.62
CA VAL A 153 -8.97 19.69 2.18
C VAL A 153 -10.29 19.16 2.75
N VAL A 154 -10.54 17.85 2.64
CA VAL A 154 -11.78 17.24 3.16
C VAL A 154 -11.84 17.34 4.69
N ALA A 155 -10.72 17.16 5.38
CA ALA A 155 -10.60 17.30 6.83
C ALA A 155 -10.61 18.76 7.33
N LYS A 156 -10.50 19.76 6.44
CA LYS A 156 -10.26 21.18 6.77
C LYS A 156 -9.03 21.38 7.66
N CYS A 157 -7.99 20.57 7.48
CA CYS A 157 -6.75 20.60 8.25
C CYS A 157 -5.55 20.81 7.32
N PHE A 158 -5.12 22.07 7.16
CA PHE A 158 -4.11 22.44 6.15
C PHE A 158 -2.66 22.43 6.66
N LYS A 159 -2.45 22.45 7.99
CA LYS A 159 -1.10 22.48 8.58
C LYS A 159 -0.14 21.40 8.06
N PRO A 160 -0.56 20.14 7.87
CA PRO A 160 0.30 19.08 7.34
C PRO A 160 0.67 19.32 5.87
N ALA A 161 -0.29 19.75 5.04
CA ALA A 161 -0.08 20.01 3.62
C ALA A 161 0.93 21.15 3.35
N LEU A 162 0.94 22.20 4.20
CA LEU A 162 1.89 23.32 4.05
C LEU A 162 3.35 22.86 4.03
N LYS A 163 3.72 21.87 4.86
CA LYS A 163 5.09 21.34 4.92
C LYS A 163 5.59 20.74 3.61
N LEU A 164 4.67 20.33 2.73
CA LEU A 164 5.00 19.74 1.45
C LEU A 164 4.87 20.75 0.31
N ILE A 165 3.88 21.65 0.39
CA ILE A 165 3.63 22.66 -0.65
C ILE A 165 4.66 23.80 -0.59
N ASP A 166 5.22 24.10 0.59
CA ASP A 166 6.24 25.14 0.77
C ASP A 166 7.62 24.72 0.23
N ILE A 167 7.79 23.47 -0.20
CA ILE A 167 9.05 22.97 -0.77
C ILE A 167 9.00 23.13 -2.30
N ASP A 168 10.00 23.81 -2.86
CA ASP A 168 10.17 23.87 -4.31
C ASP A 168 10.48 22.47 -4.86
N ILE A 169 9.54 21.95 -5.66
CA ILE A 169 9.67 20.65 -6.32
C ILE A 169 10.67 20.75 -7.48
N THR A 170 11.67 19.88 -7.45
CA THR A 170 12.75 19.83 -8.45
C THR A 170 12.77 18.53 -9.24
N GLY A 171 11.98 17.53 -8.85
CA GLY A 171 11.87 16.27 -9.58
C GLY A 171 10.54 15.56 -9.35
N ILE A 172 10.16 14.69 -10.28
CA ILE A 172 8.94 13.88 -10.21
C ILE A 172 9.36 12.43 -10.03
N CYS A 173 8.71 11.72 -9.11
CA CYS A 173 8.90 10.30 -8.89
C CYS A 173 8.36 9.52 -10.10
N GLN A 174 9.18 8.63 -10.67
CA GLN A 174 8.73 7.74 -11.74
C GLN A 174 8.01 6.55 -11.11
N GLU A 175 6.71 6.72 -10.91
CA GLU A 175 5.82 5.69 -10.36
C GLU A 175 5.16 4.85 -11.46
N VAL A 176 5.43 5.15 -12.73
CA VAL A 176 4.91 4.38 -13.87
C VAL A 176 5.99 3.41 -14.32
N SER A 177 5.82 2.14 -13.98
CA SER A 177 6.54 1.05 -14.62
C SER A 177 6.10 1.00 -16.08
N TYR A 178 6.97 1.39 -17.02
CA TYR A 178 6.79 1.07 -18.43
C TYR A 178 6.87 -0.45 -18.56
N ILE A 179 5.71 -1.11 -18.62
CA ILE A 179 5.55 -2.43 -19.24
C ILE A 179 5.16 -2.20 -20.69
#